data_AF-A0A7Y8LDK8-F1
#
_entry.id   AF-A0A7Y8LDK8-F1
#
_cell.length_a   1.000
_cell.length_b   1.000
_cell.length_c   1.000
_cell.angle_alpha   90.00
_cell.angle_beta   90.00
_cell.angle_gamma   90.00
#
_symmetry.space_group_name_H-M   'P 1'
#
loop_
_entity.id
_entity.type
_entity.pdbx_description
1 polymer ?
#
loop_
_entity_poly.entity_id
_entity_poly.type
_entity_poly.pdbx_seq_one_letter_code
_entity_poly.pdbx_strand_id
1 'polypeptide(L)'
;MIDKFSWKNVQASAAVFNPEKLLWLNAEYIKASPPVRVAQALVPLLEAAGLQDEVTTVSKDWLAQLVVLVKERAKTLVDMVDWVKPYFGQTVAFNNEAAEKFLTPAIAPVLSKLLARYEAFQAFSKEKWEESFKELVGEEGMKTGQLAQPVRVALTGRTASPGLFEVMEVLGRDRTLSRLRAGIERAYFGQA
;
A
#
# COMPACT_ATOMS: atom_id res chain seq x y z
N MET A 1 11.62 6.40 -31.81
CA MET A 1 10.63 6.73 -32.86
C MET A 1 11.19 7.65 -33.92
N ILE A 2 12.03 8.64 -33.58
CA ILE A 2 12.63 9.59 -34.55
C ILE A 2 13.32 8.83 -35.70
N ASP A 3 14.17 7.84 -35.39
CA ASP A 3 14.95 7.10 -36.40
C ASP A 3 14.14 6.09 -37.24
N LYS A 4 12.89 5.81 -36.85
CA LYS A 4 12.02 4.81 -37.50
C LYS A 4 10.75 5.42 -38.10
N PHE A 5 10.59 6.74 -38.02
CA PHE A 5 9.45 7.43 -38.58
C PHE A 5 9.53 7.41 -40.12
N SER A 6 8.40 7.15 -40.76
CA SER A 6 8.27 7.23 -42.22
C SER A 6 6.80 7.46 -42.58
N TRP A 7 6.57 8.34 -43.56
CA TRP A 7 5.23 8.59 -44.10
C TRP A 7 4.57 7.32 -44.65
N LYS A 8 5.36 6.32 -45.06
CA LYS A 8 4.84 5.01 -45.51
C LYS A 8 4.09 4.25 -44.41
N ASN A 9 4.36 4.54 -43.14
CA ASN A 9 3.72 3.88 -41.99
C ASN A 9 2.49 4.64 -41.47
N VAL A 10 2.11 5.76 -42.11
CA VAL A 10 0.93 6.56 -41.75
C VAL A 10 -0.27 6.03 -42.53
N GLN A 11 -1.28 5.54 -41.81
CA GLN A 11 -2.51 5.06 -42.42
C GLN A 11 -3.42 6.24 -42.80
N ALA A 12 -4.11 6.12 -43.95
CA ALA A 12 -5.05 7.13 -44.41
C ALA A 12 -6.41 7.09 -43.68
N SER A 13 -6.73 5.98 -43.02
CA SER A 13 -7.94 5.83 -42.22
C SER A 13 -7.88 6.69 -40.96
N ALA A 14 -9.02 7.28 -40.58
CA ALA A 14 -9.13 8.07 -39.35
C ALA A 14 -8.79 7.21 -38.11
N ALA A 15 -7.86 7.70 -37.30
CA ALA A 15 -7.53 7.06 -36.03
C ALA A 15 -8.65 7.31 -35.01
N VAL A 16 -9.16 6.24 -34.40
CA VAL A 16 -10.13 6.34 -33.30
C VAL A 16 -9.38 6.37 -31.97
N PHE A 17 -9.62 7.39 -31.16
CA PHE A 17 -9.05 7.48 -29.83
C PHE A 17 -9.66 6.40 -28.92
N ASN A 18 -8.80 5.63 -28.26
CA ASN A 18 -9.20 4.61 -27.30
C ASN A 18 -8.64 4.95 -25.91
N PRO A 19 -9.47 5.44 -24.97
CA PRO A 19 -9.03 5.79 -23.62
C PRO A 19 -8.46 4.62 -22.83
N GLU A 20 -9.00 3.40 -23.00
CA GLU A 20 -8.53 2.21 -22.29
C GLU A 20 -7.12 1.83 -22.74
N LYS A 21 -6.86 1.89 -24.04
CA LYS A 21 -5.52 1.67 -24.61
C LYS A 21 -4.52 2.71 -24.12
N LEU A 22 -4.94 3.97 -24.01
CA LEU A 22 -4.10 5.03 -23.44
C LEU A 22 -3.77 4.74 -21.97
N LEU A 23 -4.76 4.40 -21.14
CA LEU A 23 -4.54 4.08 -19.72
C LEU A 23 -3.65 2.86 -19.54
N TRP A 24 -3.85 1.83 -20.36
CA TRP A 24 -2.97 0.65 -20.38
C TRP A 24 -1.54 1.05 -20.72
N LEU A 25 -1.34 1.79 -21.82
CA LEU A 25 -0.01 2.23 -22.25
C LEU A 25 0.67 3.09 -21.16
N ASN A 26 -0.08 4.00 -20.53
CA ASN A 26 0.43 4.84 -19.45
C ASN A 26 0.87 4.00 -18.23
N ALA A 27 0.07 3.01 -17.84
CA ALA A 27 0.43 2.09 -16.76
C ALA A 27 1.72 1.32 -17.08
N GLU A 28 1.89 0.83 -18.31
CA GLU A 28 3.12 0.14 -18.72
C GLU A 28 4.35 1.06 -18.65
N TYR A 29 4.23 2.33 -19.05
CA TYR A 29 5.31 3.31 -18.89
C TYR A 29 5.62 3.62 -17.43
N ILE A 30 4.61 3.72 -16.55
CA ILE A 30 4.83 3.90 -15.10
C ILE A 30 5.63 2.71 -14.55
N LYS A 31 5.24 1.47 -14.88
CA LYS A 31 5.89 0.24 -14.38
C LYS A 31 7.35 0.11 -14.82
N ALA A 32 7.62 0.48 -16.08
CA ALA A 32 8.95 0.39 -16.70
C ALA A 32 9.87 1.57 -16.36
N SER A 33 9.32 2.68 -15.87
CA SER A 33 10.11 3.87 -15.53
C SER A 33 10.94 3.66 -14.26
N PRO A 34 12.11 4.32 -14.15
CA PRO A 34 12.88 4.33 -12.90
C PRO A 34 12.01 4.84 -11.73
N PRO A 35 11.90 4.12 -10.60
CA PRO A 35 11.02 4.51 -9.49
C PRO A 35 11.30 5.92 -8.96
N VAL A 36 12.57 6.34 -8.92
CA VAL A 36 12.98 7.69 -8.50
C VAL A 36 12.37 8.76 -9.42
N ARG A 37 12.29 8.51 -10.73
CA ARG A 37 11.69 9.45 -11.69
C ARG A 37 10.19 9.57 -11.49
N VAL A 38 9.51 8.44 -11.24
CA VAL A 38 8.07 8.41 -10.95
C VAL A 38 7.78 9.11 -9.62
N ALA A 39 8.59 8.86 -8.59
CA ALA A 39 8.50 9.51 -7.30
C ALA A 39 8.62 11.04 -7.43
N GLN A 40 9.61 11.54 -8.18
CA GLN A 40 9.75 12.98 -8.47
C GLN A 40 8.52 13.57 -9.16
N ALA A 41 7.93 12.85 -10.12
CA ALA A 41 6.71 13.29 -10.81
C ALA A 41 5.46 13.23 -9.91
N LEU A 42 5.48 12.39 -8.86
CA LEU A 42 4.39 12.22 -7.92
C LEU A 42 4.34 13.34 -6.86
N VAL A 43 5.49 13.92 -6.49
CA VAL A 43 5.60 15.00 -5.47
C VAL A 43 4.55 16.12 -5.65
N PRO A 44 4.45 16.81 -6.80
CA PRO A 44 3.49 17.92 -6.94
C PRO A 44 2.02 17.47 -6.80
N LEU A 45 1.71 16.21 -7.10
CA LEU A 45 0.35 15.66 -6.93
C LEU A 45 0.04 15.32 -5.48
N LEU A 46 1.04 14.90 -4.71
CA LEU A 46 0.92 14.67 -3.27
C LEU A 46 0.75 15.99 -2.51
N GLU A 47 1.52 17.00 -2.89
CA GLU A 47 1.39 18.37 -2.38
C GLU A 47 -0.03 18.91 -2.63
N ALA A 48 -0.53 18.78 -3.87
CA ALA A 48 -1.89 19.15 -4.22
C ALA A 48 -2.97 18.34 -3.48
N ALA A 49 -2.65 17.13 -3.02
CA ALA A 49 -3.54 16.28 -2.22
C ALA A 49 -3.46 16.53 -0.70
N GLY A 50 -2.75 17.59 -0.29
CA GLY A 50 -2.63 18.01 1.10
C GLY A 50 -1.54 17.29 1.89
N LEU A 51 -0.57 16.66 1.23
CA LEU A 51 0.55 15.94 1.86
C LEU A 51 1.88 16.71 1.78
N GLN A 52 1.83 18.04 1.69
CA GLN A 52 3.00 18.90 1.52
C GLN A 52 4.05 18.64 2.62
N ASP A 53 3.62 18.65 3.88
CA ASP A 53 4.53 18.49 5.02
C ASP A 53 5.09 17.06 5.07
N GLU A 54 4.25 16.05 4.85
CA GLU A 54 4.66 14.65 4.86
C GLU A 54 5.68 14.34 3.76
N VAL A 55 5.49 14.87 2.55
CA VAL A 55 6.42 14.65 1.44
C VAL A 55 7.79 15.28 1.70
N THR A 56 7.84 16.42 2.39
CA THR A 56 9.11 17.06 2.74
C THR A 56 9.90 16.34 3.84
N THR A 57 9.22 15.54 4.67
CA THR A 57 9.85 14.83 5.80
C THR A 57 10.35 13.44 5.45
N VAL A 58 9.88 12.84 4.36
CA VAL A 58 10.32 11.52 3.90
C VAL A 58 11.50 11.60 2.96
N SER A 59 12.32 10.54 2.93
CA SER A 59 13.44 10.47 1.99
C SER A 59 12.96 10.17 0.56
N LYS A 60 13.74 10.62 -0.43
CA LYS A 60 13.50 10.29 -1.84
C LYS A 60 13.50 8.77 -2.09
N ASP A 61 14.36 8.05 -1.39
CA ASP A 61 14.47 6.60 -1.48
C ASP A 61 13.22 5.90 -0.94
N TRP A 62 12.67 6.38 0.19
CA TRP A 62 11.43 5.86 0.74
C TRP A 62 10.25 6.10 -0.22
N LEU A 63 10.18 7.28 -0.83
CA LEU A 63 9.14 7.57 -1.84
C LEU A 63 9.30 6.68 -3.08
N ALA A 64 10.54 6.39 -3.51
CA ALA A 64 10.80 5.46 -4.60
C ALA A 64 10.41 4.01 -4.24
N GLN A 65 10.68 3.55 -3.01
CA GLN A 65 10.20 2.25 -2.51
C GLN A 65 8.68 2.19 -2.50
N LEU A 66 8.01 3.27 -2.10
CA LEU A 66 6.56 3.36 -2.09
C LEU A 66 5.98 3.31 -3.51
N VAL A 67 6.63 3.93 -4.50
CA VAL A 67 6.27 3.75 -5.92
C VAL A 67 6.39 2.28 -6.33
N VAL A 68 7.49 1.60 -5.98
CA VAL A 68 7.65 0.17 -6.30
C VAL A 68 6.52 -0.67 -5.69
N LEU A 69 6.13 -0.36 -4.46
CA LEU A 69 5.06 -1.05 -3.75
C LEU A 69 3.71 -0.95 -4.50
N VAL A 70 3.40 0.18 -5.13
CA VAL A 70 2.06 0.44 -5.68
C VAL A 70 1.96 0.51 -7.21
N LYS A 71 3.09 0.55 -7.95
CA LYS A 71 3.09 0.78 -9.41
C LYS A 71 2.27 -0.25 -10.21
N GLU A 72 2.12 -1.46 -9.70
CA GLU A 72 1.30 -2.50 -10.34
C GLU A 72 -0.21 -2.29 -10.15
N ARG A 73 -0.62 -1.36 -9.27
CA ARG A 73 -2.02 -1.05 -8.95
C ARG A 73 -2.52 0.22 -9.63
N ALA A 74 -1.62 1.16 -9.93
CA ALA A 74 -1.98 2.47 -10.46
C ALA A 74 -1.93 2.53 -11.99
N LYS A 75 -2.95 3.13 -12.61
CA LYS A 75 -2.98 3.41 -14.06
C LYS A 75 -2.49 4.80 -14.42
N THR A 76 -2.54 5.74 -13.47
CA THR A 76 -2.08 7.12 -13.62
C THR A 76 -1.34 7.58 -12.37
N LEU A 77 -0.62 8.70 -12.43
CA LEU A 77 0.00 9.27 -11.24
C LEU A 77 -1.04 9.85 -10.27
N VAL A 78 -2.19 10.31 -10.76
CA VAL A 78 -3.30 10.77 -9.92
C VAL A 78 -3.89 9.60 -9.13
N ASP A 79 -4.17 8.48 -9.80
CA ASP A 79 -4.60 7.23 -9.15
C ASP A 79 -3.53 6.72 -8.15
N MET A 80 -2.25 6.87 -8.49
CA MET A 80 -1.15 6.51 -7.60
C MET A 80 -1.19 7.28 -6.27
N VAL A 81 -1.63 8.54 -6.25
CA VAL A 81 -1.78 9.32 -5.00
C VAL A 81 -2.69 8.59 -4.00
N ASP A 82 -3.84 8.07 -4.46
CA ASP A 82 -4.78 7.33 -3.60
C ASP A 82 -4.18 6.00 -3.11
N TRP A 83 -3.33 5.38 -3.93
CA TRP A 83 -2.59 4.20 -3.50
C TRP A 83 -1.55 4.50 -2.44
N VAL A 84 -0.83 5.62 -2.52
CA VAL A 84 0.28 5.92 -1.61
C VAL A 84 -0.16 6.65 -0.33
N LYS A 85 -1.27 7.39 -0.36
CA LYS A 85 -1.75 8.21 0.75
C LYS A 85 -1.80 7.47 2.10
N PRO A 86 -2.28 6.22 2.19
CA PRO A 86 -2.33 5.50 3.47
C PRO A 86 -0.97 5.25 4.11
N TYR A 87 0.14 5.31 3.37
CA TYR A 87 1.48 5.00 3.91
C TYR A 87 2.18 6.20 4.54
N PHE A 88 1.62 7.40 4.37
CA PHE A 88 2.04 8.61 5.07
C PHE A 88 1.44 8.66 6.48
N GLY A 89 2.09 9.42 7.37
CA GLY A 89 1.65 9.62 8.75
C GLY A 89 1.81 8.41 9.67
N GLN A 90 1.70 8.67 10.97
CA GLN A 90 1.78 7.64 12.00
C GLN A 90 0.49 6.80 12.08
N THR A 91 -0.65 7.47 11.92
CA THR A 91 -1.99 6.86 11.94
C THR A 91 -2.53 6.70 10.52
N VAL A 92 -3.59 5.91 10.38
CA VAL A 92 -4.31 5.75 9.11
C VAL A 92 -5.81 5.91 9.36
N ALA A 93 -6.50 6.58 8.44
CA ALA A 93 -7.95 6.65 8.49
C ALA A 93 -8.54 5.30 8.07
N PHE A 94 -9.38 4.72 8.91
CA PHE A 94 -10.08 3.48 8.57
C PHE A 94 -11.29 3.77 7.67
N ASN A 95 -11.43 3.00 6.61
CA ASN A 95 -12.72 2.87 5.94
C ASN A 95 -13.68 2.13 6.89
N ASN A 96 -14.84 2.73 7.16
CA ASN A 96 -15.79 2.20 8.16
C ASN A 96 -16.26 0.78 7.83
N GLU A 97 -16.65 0.52 6.58
CA GLU A 97 -17.10 -0.81 6.15
C GLU A 97 -16.00 -1.86 6.29
N ALA A 98 -14.76 -1.52 5.92
CA ALA A 98 -13.60 -2.39 6.09
C ALA A 98 -13.31 -2.67 7.58
N ALA A 99 -13.37 -1.65 8.42
CA ALA A 99 -13.14 -1.76 9.85
C ALA A 99 -14.22 -2.61 10.53
N GLU A 100 -15.49 -2.34 10.28
CA GLU A 100 -16.61 -3.12 10.84
C GLU A 100 -16.54 -4.59 10.45
N LYS A 101 -16.12 -4.87 9.21
CA LYS A 101 -16.02 -6.24 8.69
C LYS A 101 -14.83 -7.02 9.24
N PHE A 102 -13.68 -6.37 9.44
CA PHE A 102 -12.40 -7.06 9.70
C PHE A 102 -11.73 -6.70 11.03
N LEU A 103 -12.08 -5.59 11.67
CA LEU A 103 -11.61 -5.19 12.99
C LEU A 103 -12.77 -5.37 13.99
N THR A 104 -13.03 -6.64 14.34
CA THR A 104 -14.12 -7.02 15.25
C THR A 104 -13.60 -7.41 16.63
N PRO A 105 -14.44 -7.36 17.68
CA PRO A 105 -14.03 -7.83 19.01
C PRO A 105 -13.52 -9.27 19.02
N ALA A 106 -14.00 -10.12 18.09
CA ALA A 106 -13.57 -11.50 17.96
C ALA A 106 -12.13 -11.68 17.45
N ILE A 107 -11.64 -10.78 16.58
CA ILE A 107 -10.25 -10.87 16.08
C ILE A 107 -9.25 -10.14 16.98
N ALA A 108 -9.71 -9.21 17.81
CA ALA A 108 -8.86 -8.37 18.65
C ALA A 108 -7.86 -9.16 19.53
N PRO A 109 -8.21 -10.31 20.14
CA PRO A 109 -7.25 -11.13 20.87
C PRO A 109 -6.12 -11.68 20.00
N VAL A 110 -6.42 -12.12 18.78
CA VAL A 110 -5.41 -12.65 17.84
C VAL A 110 -4.49 -11.54 17.34
N LEU A 111 -5.03 -10.36 17.02
CA LEU A 111 -4.22 -9.19 16.68
C LEU A 111 -3.31 -8.78 17.86
N SER A 112 -3.79 -8.86 19.09
CA SER A 112 -3.00 -8.56 20.29
C SER A 112 -1.85 -9.55 20.49
N LYS A 113 -2.09 -10.85 20.27
CA LYS A 113 -1.03 -11.87 20.26
C LYS A 113 0.03 -11.58 19.20
N LEU A 114 -0.40 -11.20 17.98
CA LEU A 114 0.51 -10.83 16.90
C LEU A 114 1.36 -9.60 17.25
N LEU A 115 0.72 -8.55 17.81
CA LEU A 115 1.41 -7.34 18.25
C LEU A 115 2.49 -7.68 19.29
N ALA A 116 2.14 -8.47 20.31
CA ALA A 116 3.09 -8.86 21.36
C ALA A 116 4.30 -9.63 20.81
N ARG A 117 4.09 -10.54 19.85
CA ARG A 117 5.18 -11.26 19.15
C ARG A 117 6.12 -10.28 18.44
N TYR A 118 5.55 -9.33 17.69
CA TYR A 118 6.34 -8.36 16.94
C TYR A 118 7.09 -7.37 17.84
N GLU A 119 6.49 -6.95 18.96
CA GLU A 119 7.13 -6.12 19.98
C GLU A 119 8.33 -6.82 20.62
N ALA A 120 8.26 -8.14 20.82
CA ALA A 120 9.35 -8.94 21.39
C ALA A 120 10.56 -9.11 20.45
N PHE A 121 10.43 -8.82 19.15
CA PHE A 121 11.56 -8.94 18.22
C PHE A 121 12.63 -7.88 18.49
N GLN A 122 13.87 -8.35 18.67
CA GLN A 122 15.05 -7.47 18.70
C GLN A 122 15.40 -6.91 17.32
N ALA A 123 15.16 -7.69 16.25
CA ALA A 123 15.36 -7.28 14.87
C ALA A 123 14.05 -7.48 14.10
N PHE A 124 13.53 -6.39 13.54
CA PHE A 124 12.34 -6.40 12.70
C PHE A 124 12.78 -6.68 11.26
N SER A 125 12.80 -7.95 10.85
CA SER A 125 13.08 -8.36 9.46
C SER A 125 11.90 -9.11 8.85
N LYS A 126 11.84 -9.07 7.53
CA LYS A 126 10.75 -9.66 6.74
C LYS A 126 10.50 -11.11 7.05
N GLU A 127 11.58 -11.87 7.12
CA GLU A 127 11.57 -13.31 7.36
C GLU A 127 10.97 -13.61 8.73
N LYS A 128 11.41 -12.90 9.77
CA LYS A 128 10.96 -13.11 11.15
C LYS A 128 9.48 -12.79 11.36
N TRP A 129 9.02 -11.65 10.85
CA TRP A 129 7.61 -11.30 11.03
C TRP A 129 6.69 -12.14 10.14
N GLU A 130 7.13 -12.57 8.96
CA GLU A 130 6.33 -13.44 8.09
C GLU A 130 6.23 -14.86 8.67
N GLU A 131 7.32 -15.41 9.20
CA GLU A 131 7.33 -16.70 9.89
C GLU A 131 6.39 -16.67 11.11
N SER A 132 6.56 -15.68 11.99
CA SER A 132 5.75 -15.57 13.21
C SER A 132 4.27 -15.33 12.92
N PHE A 133 3.94 -14.63 11.82
CA PHE A 133 2.58 -14.51 11.33
C PHE A 133 2.01 -15.89 10.93
N LYS A 134 2.76 -16.68 10.15
CA LYS A 134 2.34 -18.01 9.70
C LYS A 134 2.18 -18.99 10.87
N GLU A 135 3.09 -18.95 11.83
CA GLU A 135 2.98 -19.74 13.07
C GLU A 135 1.70 -19.40 13.83
N LEU A 136 1.41 -18.11 14.05
CA LEU A 136 0.20 -17.71 14.75
C LEU A 136 -1.07 -18.14 14.00
N VAL A 137 -1.08 -18.05 12.66
CA VAL A 137 -2.18 -18.57 11.84
C VAL A 137 -2.39 -20.07 12.09
N GLY A 138 -1.31 -20.85 12.18
CA GLY A 138 -1.37 -22.29 12.48
C GLY A 138 -1.86 -22.59 13.90
N GLU A 139 -1.34 -21.88 14.90
CA GLU A 139 -1.71 -22.03 16.32
C GLU A 139 -3.19 -21.73 16.59
N GLU A 140 -3.72 -20.68 15.95
CA GLU A 140 -5.15 -20.32 16.09
C GLU A 140 -6.06 -21.17 15.18
N GLY A 141 -5.50 -22.10 14.38
CA GLY A 141 -6.26 -22.93 13.45
C GLY A 141 -6.98 -22.15 12.34
N MET A 142 -6.43 -20.99 11.97
CA MET A 142 -7.05 -20.05 11.03
C MET A 142 -6.51 -20.25 9.60
N LYS A 143 -7.26 -19.78 8.60
CA LYS A 143 -6.74 -19.57 7.25
C LYS A 143 -5.97 -18.25 7.20
N THR A 144 -4.89 -18.19 6.42
CA THR A 144 -4.05 -16.98 6.25
C THR A 144 -4.87 -15.73 5.97
N GLY A 145 -5.88 -15.81 5.09
CA GLY A 145 -6.74 -14.67 4.76
C GLY A 145 -7.56 -14.11 5.93
N GLN A 146 -7.88 -14.94 6.93
CA GLN A 146 -8.66 -14.54 8.10
C GLN A 146 -7.85 -13.64 9.05
N LEU A 147 -6.53 -13.80 9.12
CA LEU A 147 -5.66 -12.88 9.86
C LEU A 147 -5.12 -11.76 8.96
N ALA A 148 -4.80 -12.07 7.70
CA ALA A 148 -4.17 -11.11 6.79
C ALA A 148 -5.07 -9.91 6.48
N GLN A 149 -6.39 -10.10 6.37
CA GLN A 149 -7.32 -9.00 6.10
C GLN A 149 -7.43 -8.01 7.28
N PRO A 150 -7.66 -8.45 8.53
CA PRO A 150 -7.60 -7.59 9.70
C PRO A 150 -6.29 -6.82 9.82
N VAL A 151 -5.14 -7.49 9.65
CA VAL A 151 -3.82 -6.84 9.68
C VAL A 151 -3.71 -5.80 8.55
N ARG A 152 -4.14 -6.12 7.32
CA ARG A 152 -4.14 -5.17 6.21
C ARG A 152 -4.98 -3.94 6.51
N VAL A 153 -6.19 -4.10 7.04
CA VAL A 153 -7.08 -2.99 7.40
C VAL A 153 -6.45 -2.16 8.51
N ALA A 154 -5.88 -2.79 9.55
CA ALA A 154 -5.15 -2.09 10.61
C ALA A 154 -4.00 -1.25 10.06
N LEU A 155 -3.23 -1.78 9.09
CA LEU A 155 -2.07 -1.10 8.53
C LEU A 155 -2.39 -0.03 7.48
N THR A 156 -3.47 -0.19 6.71
CA THR A 156 -3.72 0.62 5.50
C THR A 156 -5.08 1.31 5.47
N GLY A 157 -5.96 1.03 6.42
CA GLY A 157 -7.31 1.58 6.43
C GLY A 157 -8.28 0.91 5.45
N ARG A 158 -7.81 -0.01 4.61
CA ARG A 158 -8.57 -0.57 3.47
C ARG A 158 -8.39 -2.08 3.31
N THR A 159 -9.28 -2.71 2.54
CA THR A 159 -9.29 -4.16 2.28
C THR A 159 -8.35 -4.58 1.14
N ALA A 160 -7.90 -3.63 0.31
CA ALA A 160 -7.02 -3.88 -0.82
C ALA A 160 -5.67 -3.18 -0.61
N SER A 161 -4.58 -3.93 -0.73
CA SER A 161 -3.23 -3.39 -0.71
C SER A 161 -2.32 -4.28 -1.57
N PRO A 162 -1.09 -3.83 -1.86
CA PRO A 162 0.03 -4.70 -2.20
C PRO A 162 0.29 -5.77 -1.11
N GLY A 163 1.31 -6.60 -1.29
CA GLY A 163 1.61 -7.70 -0.37
C GLY A 163 1.71 -7.23 1.08
N LEU A 164 1.11 -7.96 2.02
CA LEU A 164 1.02 -7.54 3.42
C LEU A 164 2.41 -7.27 4.03
N PHE A 165 3.37 -8.16 3.75
CA PHE A 165 4.73 -8.04 4.28
C PHE A 165 5.54 -6.94 3.59
N GLU A 166 5.28 -6.66 2.30
CA GLU A 166 5.88 -5.53 1.58
C GLU A 166 5.36 -4.20 2.13
N VAL A 167 4.08 -4.15 2.52
CA VAL A 167 3.49 -3.02 3.23
C VAL A 167 4.19 -2.81 4.58
N MET A 168 4.42 -3.86 5.36
CA MET A 168 5.13 -3.76 6.64
C MET A 168 6.59 -3.30 6.46
N GLU A 169 7.24 -3.76 5.39
CA GLU A 169 8.61 -3.36 5.04
C GLU A 169 8.70 -1.86 4.76
N VAL A 170 7.77 -1.30 3.96
CA VAL A 170 7.74 0.15 3.66
C VAL A 170 7.31 0.98 4.87
N LEU A 171 6.37 0.52 5.69
CA LEU A 171 5.99 1.23 6.91
C LEU A 171 7.12 1.26 7.95
N GLY A 172 7.87 0.17 8.03
CA GLY A 172 8.85 -0.06 9.08
C GLY A 172 8.19 -0.39 10.43
N ARG A 173 9.02 -0.80 11.39
CA ARG A 173 8.60 -1.31 12.71
C ARG A 173 7.61 -0.40 13.42
N ASP A 174 8.01 0.85 13.66
CA ASP A 174 7.28 1.73 14.57
C ASP A 174 5.87 2.05 14.04
N ARG A 175 5.75 2.34 12.74
CA ARG A 175 4.45 2.55 12.10
C ARG A 175 3.62 1.28 12.09
N THR A 176 4.21 0.12 11.78
CA THR A 176 3.50 -1.16 11.80
C THR A 176 2.91 -1.46 13.19
N LEU A 177 3.72 -1.38 14.25
CA LEU A 177 3.26 -1.64 15.62
C LEU A 177 2.19 -0.64 16.07
N SER A 178 2.42 0.65 15.81
CA SER A 178 1.48 1.71 16.16
C SER A 178 0.12 1.53 15.48
N ARG A 179 0.11 1.18 14.20
CA ARG A 179 -1.13 0.97 13.44
C ARG A 179 -1.85 -0.32 13.82
N LEU A 180 -1.10 -1.38 14.13
CA LEU A 180 -1.69 -2.59 14.72
C LEU A 180 -2.39 -2.29 16.04
N ARG A 181 -1.76 -1.49 16.92
CA ARG A 181 -2.37 -1.07 18.18
C ARG A 181 -3.67 -0.29 17.95
N ALA A 182 -3.67 0.68 17.02
CA ALA A 182 -4.88 1.41 16.65
C ALA A 182 -5.97 0.50 16.05
N GLY A 183 -5.58 -0.50 15.26
CA GLY A 183 -6.51 -1.50 14.72
C GLY A 183 -7.12 -2.38 15.82
N ILE A 184 -6.35 -2.76 16.84
CA ILE A 184 -6.82 -3.51 18.02
C ILE A 184 -7.80 -2.64 18.83
N GLU A 185 -7.45 -1.38 19.09
CA GLU A 185 -8.33 -0.43 19.78
C GLU A 185 -9.65 -0.26 19.03
N ARG A 186 -9.59 -0.06 17.70
CA ARG A 186 -10.78 0.00 16.84
C ARG A 186 -11.58 -1.31 16.91
N ALA A 187 -10.93 -2.46 17.00
CA ALA A 187 -11.61 -3.74 17.11
C ALA A 187 -12.35 -3.93 18.44
N TYR A 188 -11.84 -3.38 19.54
CA TYR A 188 -12.50 -3.43 20.84
C TYR A 188 -13.60 -2.38 21.01
N PHE A 189 -13.40 -1.16 20.51
CA PHE A 189 -14.21 0.01 20.88
C PHE A 189 -14.89 0.73 19.70
N GLY A 190 -14.63 0.31 18.47
CA GLY A 190 -15.06 1.02 17.26
C GLY A 190 -16.47 0.74 16.76
N GLN A 191 -17.26 -0.09 17.45
CA GLN A 191 -18.63 -0.46 17.07
C GLN A 191 -19.71 0.33 17.82
N ALA A 192 -19.35 1.43 18.50
CA ALA A 192 -20.28 2.35 19.16
C ALA A 192 -20.74 3.47 18.22
#